data_AF-T1D196-F1
#
_entry.id   AF-T1D196-F1
#
_cell.length_a   1.000
_cell.length_b   1.000
_cell.length_c   1.000
_cell.angle_alpha   90.00
_cell.angle_beta   90.00
_cell.angle_gamma   90.00
#
_symmetry.space_group_name_H-M   'P 1'
#
loop_
_entity.id
_entity.type
_entity.pdbx_description
1 polymer ?
#
loop_
_entity_poly.entity_id
_entity_poly.type
_entity_poly.pdbx_seq_one_letter_code
_entity_poly.pdbx_strand_id
1 'polypeptide(L)'
;MELTQIYNKNFYGKPAGSNPSAEEILSYVDTLLHPKSVIDVGCGVGSWLKAWQDINPNIAIAGIDGNEVVSQFPYISSESYKQVDLTQNYQITLQEVCKTFSNVIDSSSKNALGGGAENNTIENKIDSSALDSANSKYSTQSKDSKPQKPFALAQSIEVAEHLYAQYAQNLIDLLTSLSDIVLFSAAIPYQGGTHHVNEQPPIYWAKLFAKKDFVCFDILRDRFWENTKIAPCYRQNMMIYVHKSKIDMFKDFSPTTNPLYIIHPGYWGTYTWMWPNHNPPCDIMLYLKLRTLVRRPIGKLLRALKLRK
;
A
#
# COMPACT_ATOMS: atom_id res chain seq x y z
N MET A 1 8.67 15.68 24.03
CA MET A 1 7.54 16.42 23.43
C MET A 1 6.52 15.37 23.04
N GLU A 2 5.31 15.40 23.60
CA GLU A 2 4.30 14.37 23.30
C GLU A 2 3.82 14.47 21.85
N LEU A 3 3.68 13.33 21.18
CA LEU A 3 3.22 13.21 19.79
C LEU A 3 1.83 13.84 19.56
N THR A 4 1.01 13.88 20.61
CA THR A 4 -0.33 14.48 20.63
C THR A 4 -0.34 15.99 20.36
N GLN A 5 0.74 16.72 20.69
CA GLN A 5 0.82 18.16 20.45
C GLN A 5 1.21 18.52 19.00
N ILE A 6 1.81 17.56 18.29
CA ILE A 6 2.35 17.74 16.93
C ILE A 6 1.23 17.64 15.87
N TYR A 7 0.32 16.69 16.04
CA TYR A 7 -0.82 16.44 15.13
C TYR A 7 -2.06 17.23 15.55
N ASN A 8 -1.97 18.56 15.46
CA ASN A 8 -3.06 19.48 15.85
C ASN A 8 -3.94 19.93 14.68
N LYS A 9 -4.95 20.76 14.97
CA LYS A 9 -5.92 21.33 14.02
C LYS A 9 -5.29 21.94 12.75
N ASN A 10 -4.06 22.46 12.83
CA ASN A 10 -3.38 23.06 11.67
C ASN A 10 -2.80 22.02 10.71
N PHE A 11 -2.52 20.79 11.18
CA PHE A 11 -2.07 19.68 10.32
C PHE A 11 -3.23 19.11 9.49
N TYR A 12 -4.41 18.92 10.11
CA TYR A 12 -5.59 18.35 9.46
C TYR A 12 -6.54 19.39 8.82
N GLY A 13 -6.25 20.68 8.96
CA GLY A 13 -7.17 21.81 8.71
C GLY A 13 -7.52 22.14 7.25
N LYS A 14 -7.49 21.18 6.31
CA LYS A 14 -8.04 21.38 4.97
C LYS A 14 -9.55 21.09 4.94
N PRO A 15 -10.35 21.75 4.08
CA PRO A 15 -11.79 21.59 4.05
C PRO A 15 -12.20 20.15 3.70
N ALA A 16 -13.14 19.60 4.48
CA ALA A 16 -13.94 18.39 4.25
C ALA A 16 -13.37 17.35 3.25
N GLY A 17 -12.49 16.47 3.71
CA GLY A 17 -12.35 15.08 3.23
C GLY A 17 -11.77 14.86 1.84
N SER A 18 -11.80 15.87 0.96
CA SER A 18 -11.24 15.76 -0.37
C SER A 18 -9.72 15.74 -0.29
N ASN A 19 -9.16 14.68 -0.85
CA ASN A 19 -7.73 14.51 -1.03
C ASN A 19 -7.50 14.24 -2.53
N PRO A 20 -7.35 15.29 -3.36
CA PRO A 20 -7.19 15.13 -4.80
C PRO A 20 -6.00 14.26 -5.19
N SER A 21 -4.96 14.22 -4.34
CA SER A 21 -3.83 13.32 -4.55
C SER A 21 -4.23 11.85 -4.37
N ALA A 22 -4.99 11.55 -3.32
CA ALA A 22 -5.53 10.22 -3.10
C ALA A 22 -6.50 9.83 -4.22
N GLU A 23 -7.46 10.69 -4.58
CA GLU A 23 -8.43 10.42 -5.65
C GLU A 23 -7.73 10.04 -6.98
N GLU A 24 -6.74 10.81 -7.42
CA GLU A 24 -6.01 10.56 -8.67
C GLU A 24 -5.15 9.28 -8.62
N ILE A 25 -4.45 9.05 -7.51
CA ILE A 25 -3.60 7.85 -7.35
C ILE A 25 -4.46 6.60 -7.22
N LEU A 26 -5.43 6.62 -6.30
CA LEU A 26 -6.25 5.47 -5.98
C LEU A 26 -7.17 5.09 -7.14
N SER A 27 -7.64 6.04 -7.95
CA SER A 27 -8.40 5.71 -9.17
C SER A 27 -7.59 4.81 -10.11
N TYR A 28 -6.30 5.10 -10.29
CA TYR A 28 -5.43 4.25 -11.10
C TYR A 28 -5.14 2.92 -10.40
N VAL A 29 -4.85 2.93 -9.10
CA VAL A 29 -4.60 1.70 -8.33
C VAL A 29 -5.82 0.78 -8.37
N ASP A 30 -7.04 1.31 -8.29
CA ASP A 30 -8.29 0.57 -8.44
C ASP A 30 -8.36 -0.09 -9.82
N THR A 31 -8.07 0.64 -10.92
CA THR A 31 -8.03 0.03 -12.26
C THR A 31 -7.02 -1.10 -12.41
N LEU A 32 -5.95 -1.10 -11.62
CA LEU A 32 -4.93 -2.14 -11.66
C LEU A 32 -5.32 -3.36 -10.81
N LEU A 33 -5.85 -3.12 -9.61
CA LEU A 33 -5.93 -4.15 -8.57
C LEU A 33 -7.37 -4.56 -8.22
N HIS A 34 -8.34 -3.68 -8.45
CA HIS A 34 -9.74 -3.83 -8.07
C HIS A 34 -9.90 -4.43 -6.65
N PRO A 35 -9.23 -3.84 -5.62
CA PRO A 35 -9.18 -4.45 -4.30
C PRO A 35 -10.58 -4.45 -3.68
N LYS A 36 -10.99 -5.61 -3.15
CA LYS A 36 -12.27 -5.74 -2.42
C LYS A 36 -12.17 -5.23 -0.98
N SER A 37 -10.96 -5.18 -0.43
CA SER A 37 -10.69 -4.68 0.91
C SER A 37 -9.33 -4.01 1.01
N VAL A 38 -9.27 -2.92 1.79
CA VAL A 38 -8.05 -2.13 2.03
C VAL A 38 -7.88 -1.90 3.52
N ILE A 39 -6.66 -2.11 4.02
CA ILE A 39 -6.24 -1.58 5.32
C ILE A 39 -5.21 -0.48 5.15
N ASP A 40 -5.38 0.64 5.86
CA ASP A 40 -4.43 1.75 5.92
C ASP A 40 -3.75 1.82 7.29
N VAL A 41 -2.42 1.66 7.30
CA VAL A 41 -1.57 1.67 8.50
C VAL A 41 -0.92 3.04 8.64
N GLY A 42 -1.32 3.76 9.69
CA GLY A 42 -1.05 5.19 9.86
C GLY A 42 -2.08 6.05 9.12
N CYS A 43 -3.36 5.68 9.23
CA CYS A 43 -4.44 6.30 8.43
C CYS A 43 -4.80 7.73 8.88
N GLY A 44 -4.29 8.21 10.02
CA GLY A 44 -4.64 9.49 10.63
C GLY A 44 -6.16 9.65 10.78
N VAL A 45 -6.71 10.66 10.11
CA VAL A 45 -8.16 10.95 10.09
C VAL A 45 -8.95 10.14 9.03
N GLY A 46 -8.28 9.27 8.27
CA GLY A 46 -8.91 8.38 7.28
C GLY A 46 -9.16 8.99 5.90
N SER A 47 -8.45 10.05 5.50
CA SER A 47 -8.70 10.74 4.23
C SER A 47 -8.47 9.85 3.00
N TRP A 48 -7.45 8.98 3.02
CA TRP A 48 -7.18 8.03 1.95
C TRP A 48 -8.22 6.90 1.88
N LEU A 49 -8.68 6.42 3.03
CA LEU A 49 -9.75 5.42 3.10
C LEU A 49 -11.10 5.98 2.64
N LYS A 50 -11.39 7.25 2.94
CA LYS A 50 -12.56 7.95 2.40
C LYS A 50 -12.50 8.06 0.87
N ALA A 51 -11.33 8.39 0.32
CA ALA A 51 -11.13 8.43 -1.14
C ALA A 51 -11.37 7.05 -1.79
N TRP A 52 -10.94 5.96 -1.15
CA TRP A 52 -11.30 4.60 -1.59
C TRP A 52 -12.81 4.38 -1.66
N GLN A 53 -13.56 4.78 -0.63
CA GLN A 53 -15.02 4.66 -0.62
C GLN A 53 -15.71 5.53 -1.67
N ASP A 54 -15.16 6.71 -1.97
CA ASP A 54 -15.67 7.59 -3.01
C ASP A 54 -15.47 7.02 -4.42
N ILE A 55 -14.38 6.29 -4.63
CA ILE A 55 -14.08 5.59 -5.89
C ILE A 55 -14.92 4.31 -6.01
N ASN A 56 -14.96 3.52 -4.94
CA ASN A 56 -15.67 2.25 -4.89
C ASN A 56 -16.52 2.16 -3.61
N PRO A 57 -17.82 2.50 -3.67
CA PRO A 57 -18.70 2.49 -2.50
C PRO A 57 -18.86 1.12 -1.81
N ASN A 58 -18.47 0.03 -2.48
CA ASN A 58 -18.57 -1.33 -1.95
C ASN A 58 -17.25 -1.82 -1.33
N ILE A 59 -16.19 -1.01 -1.33
CA ILE A 59 -14.89 -1.41 -0.80
C ILE A 59 -14.94 -1.52 0.72
N ALA A 60 -14.43 -2.64 1.24
CA ALA A 60 -14.35 -2.87 2.67
C ALA A 60 -13.07 -2.19 3.22
N ILE A 61 -13.22 -1.23 4.13
CA ILE A 61 -12.09 -0.44 4.65
C ILE A 61 -11.78 -0.73 6.12
N ALA A 62 -10.50 -0.67 6.46
CA ALA A 62 -10.00 -0.65 7.82
C ALA A 62 -8.85 0.35 7.96
N GLY A 63 -8.81 1.11 9.05
CA GLY A 63 -7.75 2.06 9.35
C GLY A 63 -7.20 1.85 10.74
N ILE A 64 -5.87 1.89 10.88
CA ILE A 64 -5.20 1.91 12.18
C ILE A 64 -4.24 3.08 12.27
N ASP A 65 -4.15 3.70 13.44
CA ASP A 65 -3.23 4.82 13.70
C ASP A 65 -2.89 4.91 15.20
N GLY A 66 -1.80 5.60 15.54
CA GLY A 66 -1.40 5.84 16.93
C GLY A 66 -2.16 6.99 17.60
N ASN A 67 -2.72 7.90 16.80
CA ASN A 67 -3.47 9.03 17.32
C ASN A 67 -4.83 8.57 17.87
N GLU A 68 -5.27 9.14 18.98
CA GLU A 68 -6.70 9.15 19.25
C GLU A 68 -7.33 9.99 18.14
N VAL A 69 -8.29 9.41 17.40
CA VAL A 69 -9.07 10.20 16.45
C VAL A 69 -9.71 11.30 17.27
N VAL A 70 -9.23 12.53 17.09
CA VAL A 70 -9.88 13.69 17.67
C VAL A 70 -11.27 13.65 17.06
N SER A 71 -12.26 13.33 17.89
CA SER A 71 -13.66 13.02 17.54
C SER A 71 -14.36 14.06 16.67
N GLN A 72 -13.69 15.19 16.41
CA GLN A 72 -14.11 16.30 15.58
C GLN A 72 -13.79 16.14 14.08
N PHE A 73 -12.96 15.18 13.65
CA PHE A 73 -12.55 15.04 12.23
C PHE A 73 -12.44 13.61 11.64
N PRO A 74 -13.34 12.64 11.95
CA PRO A 74 -13.29 11.34 11.28
C PRO A 74 -13.82 11.43 9.84
N TYR A 75 -13.00 11.06 8.85
CA TYR A 75 -13.48 10.87 7.47
C TYR A 75 -14.05 9.48 7.23
N ILE A 76 -13.86 8.55 8.16
CA ILE A 76 -14.39 7.18 8.12
C ILE A 76 -15.15 6.86 9.41
N SER A 77 -16.02 5.84 9.36
CA SER A 77 -16.74 5.36 10.54
C SER A 77 -15.78 4.93 11.64
N SER A 78 -16.17 5.13 12.90
CA SER A 78 -15.43 4.60 14.06
C SER A 78 -15.34 3.07 14.04
N GLU A 79 -16.27 2.37 13.38
CA GLU A 79 -16.22 0.91 13.17
C GLU A 79 -15.12 0.50 12.19
N SER A 80 -14.71 1.41 11.30
CA SER A 80 -13.62 1.21 10.34
C SER A 80 -12.27 1.70 10.88
N TYR A 81 -12.19 2.12 12.14
CA TYR A 81 -11.00 2.67 12.76
C TYR A 81 -10.61 1.92 14.03
N LYS A 82 -9.31 1.76 14.25
CA LYS A 82 -8.76 1.25 15.51
C LYS A 82 -7.46 1.97 15.87
N GLN A 83 -7.44 2.61 17.03
CA GLN A 83 -6.19 3.11 17.59
C GLN A 83 -5.30 1.94 18.02
N VAL A 84 -4.02 1.99 17.66
CA VAL A 84 -3.00 0.99 18.00
C VAL A 84 -1.64 1.67 18.22
N ASP A 85 -0.77 1.06 19.02
CA ASP A 85 0.63 1.47 19.07
C ASP A 85 1.41 0.83 17.92
N LEU A 86 1.85 1.62 16.93
CA LEU A 86 2.65 1.11 15.80
C LEU A 86 4.11 0.77 16.19
N THR A 87 4.54 1.14 17.39
CA THR A 87 5.86 0.83 17.94
C THR A 87 5.88 -0.48 18.73
N GLN A 88 4.71 -1.02 19.08
CA GLN A 88 4.60 -2.33 19.71
C GLN A 88 4.91 -3.45 18.71
N ASN A 89 5.12 -4.66 19.22
CA ASN A 89 5.34 -5.83 18.37
C ASN A 89 4.18 -6.03 17.37
N TYR A 90 4.49 -6.10 16.08
CA TYR A 90 3.52 -6.23 15.00
C TYR A 90 2.57 -7.41 15.14
N GLN A 91 2.97 -8.49 15.81
CA GLN A 91 2.11 -9.66 16.03
C GLN A 91 0.94 -9.33 16.96
N ILE A 92 1.16 -8.45 17.95
CA ILE A 92 0.11 -7.94 18.82
C ILE A 92 -0.85 -7.08 17.99
N THR A 93 -0.31 -6.12 17.24
CA THR A 93 -1.12 -5.25 16.35
C THR A 93 -1.92 -6.06 15.33
N LEU A 94 -1.33 -7.10 14.73
CA LEU A 94 -2.01 -7.97 13.78
C LEU A 94 -3.18 -8.71 14.43
N GLN A 95 -3.02 -9.22 15.65
CA GLN A 95 -4.09 -9.88 16.39
C GLN A 95 -5.23 -8.91 16.70
N GLU A 96 -4.91 -7.69 17.11
CA GLU A 96 -5.90 -6.64 17.37
C GLU A 96 -6.68 -6.28 16.09
N VAL A 97 -5.97 -6.09 14.97
CA VAL A 97 -6.58 -5.84 13.65
C VAL A 97 -7.52 -6.97 13.26
N CYS A 98 -7.07 -8.22 13.31
CA CYS A 98 -7.88 -9.37 12.93
C CYS A 98 -9.11 -9.53 13.83
N LYS A 99 -9.00 -9.19 15.12
CA LYS A 99 -10.12 -9.23 16.06
C LYS A 99 -11.11 -8.10 15.79
N THR A 100 -10.64 -6.87 15.58
CA THR A 100 -11.49 -5.70 15.40
C THR A 100 -12.21 -5.71 14.05
N PHE A 101 -11.53 -6.12 12.99
CA PHE A 101 -12.05 -6.06 11.62
C PHE A 101 -12.46 -7.43 11.07
N SER A 102 -12.82 -8.38 11.93
CA SER A 102 -13.24 -9.74 11.53
C SER A 102 -14.37 -9.72 10.49
N ASN A 103 -15.37 -8.83 10.66
CA ASN A 103 -16.48 -8.67 9.71
C ASN A 103 -16.02 -8.20 8.31
N VAL A 104 -14.99 -7.35 8.26
CA VAL A 104 -14.37 -6.84 7.02
C VAL A 104 -13.57 -7.97 6.34
N ILE A 105 -12.82 -8.73 7.12
CA ILE A 105 -11.99 -9.84 6.65
C ILE A 105 -12.88 -10.98 6.11
N ASP A 106 -13.95 -11.34 6.81
CA ASP A 106 -14.86 -12.42 6.43
C ASP A 106 -15.68 -12.09 5.18
N SER A 107 -16.14 -10.84 5.05
CA SER A 107 -16.89 -10.39 3.85
C SER A 107 -16.01 -10.36 2.59
N SER A 108 -14.72 -10.03 2.74
CA SER A 108 -13.74 -10.12 1.64
C SER A 108 -13.49 -11.57 1.18
N SER A 109 -13.62 -12.54 2.09
CA SER A 109 -13.43 -13.97 1.83
C SER A 109 -14.65 -14.63 1.17
N LYS A 110 -15.87 -14.25 1.58
CA LYS A 110 -17.12 -14.83 1.03
C LYS A 110 -17.39 -14.44 -0.43
N ASN A 111 -16.97 -13.25 -0.85
CA ASN A 111 -17.15 -12.79 -2.23
C ASN A 111 -16.05 -13.27 -3.19
N ALA A 112 -15.09 -14.08 -2.75
CA ALA A 112 -14.09 -14.72 -3.61
C ALA A 112 -14.58 -16.03 -4.25
N LEU A 113 -15.70 -16.59 -3.75
CA LEU A 113 -16.30 -17.84 -4.24
C LEU A 113 -17.52 -17.65 -5.16
N GLY A 114 -17.87 -16.40 -5.50
CA GLY A 114 -19.01 -16.07 -6.36
C GLY A 114 -18.69 -16.17 -7.85
N GLY A 115 -18.42 -17.37 -8.34
CA GLY A 115 -18.21 -17.67 -9.76
C GLY A 115 -18.81 -19.01 -10.14
N GLY A 116 -20.12 -19.02 -10.42
CA GLY A 116 -20.81 -20.03 -11.23
C GLY A 116 -20.96 -21.44 -10.66
N ALA A 117 -22.10 -21.72 -10.05
CA ALA A 117 -22.78 -23.00 -10.24
C ALA A 117 -24.29 -22.78 -10.03
N GLU A 118 -25.02 -22.86 -11.14
CA GLU A 118 -26.47 -22.81 -11.21
C GLU A 118 -27.12 -23.98 -10.47
N ASN A 119 -28.36 -23.72 -10.04
CA ASN A 119 -29.27 -24.65 -9.39
C ASN A 119 -29.41 -25.98 -10.15
N ASN A 120 -29.34 -27.09 -9.43
CA ASN A 120 -30.14 -28.27 -9.76
C ASN A 120 -30.69 -28.91 -8.49
N THR A 121 -31.97 -28.62 -8.28
CA THR A 121 -32.85 -29.29 -7.34
C THR A 121 -32.98 -30.76 -7.74
N ILE A 122 -32.57 -31.67 -6.87
CA ILE A 122 -33.10 -33.05 -6.89
C ILE A 122 -33.53 -33.37 -5.46
N GLU A 123 -34.83 -33.29 -5.25
CA GLU A 123 -35.49 -33.96 -4.14
C GLU A 123 -35.25 -35.47 -4.28
N ASN A 124 -34.78 -36.11 -3.21
CA ASN A 124 -35.03 -37.52 -2.99
C ASN A 124 -35.28 -37.78 -1.50
N LYS A 125 -36.55 -38.09 -1.23
CA LYS A 125 -37.05 -38.86 -0.09
C LYS A 125 -36.33 -40.22 -0.01
N ILE A 126 -36.11 -40.70 1.22
CA ILE A 126 -36.14 -42.10 1.74
C ILE A 126 -35.29 -42.05 3.03
N ASP A 127 -35.89 -42.02 4.22
CA ASP A 127 -36.56 -43.08 5.00
C ASP A 127 -35.66 -43.52 6.15
N SER A 128 -36.28 -43.62 7.32
CA SER A 128 -35.66 -43.71 8.64
C SER A 128 -35.52 -45.17 9.08
N SER A 129 -34.30 -45.71 9.07
CA SER A 129 -33.91 -46.82 9.95
C SER A 129 -32.44 -47.19 9.79
N ALA A 130 -31.59 -46.82 10.75
CA ALA A 130 -30.44 -47.60 11.23
C ALA A 130 -29.65 -46.75 12.24
N LEU A 131 -29.93 -46.96 13.53
CA LEU A 131 -28.91 -46.79 14.56
C LEU A 131 -27.95 -47.98 14.43
N ASP A 132 -26.67 -47.74 14.13
CA ASP A 132 -25.62 -48.26 15.00
C ASP A 132 -24.23 -47.63 14.73
N SER A 133 -23.58 -47.33 15.85
CA SER A 133 -22.13 -47.25 16.11
C SER A 133 -21.13 -47.01 14.95
N ALA A 134 -20.50 -45.82 14.96
CA ALA A 134 -19.04 -45.65 15.08
C ALA A 134 -18.62 -44.21 14.74
N ASN A 135 -18.07 -43.52 15.74
CA ASN A 135 -17.32 -42.28 15.56
C ASN A 135 -16.09 -42.54 14.66
N SER A 136 -16.12 -42.03 13.43
CA SER A 136 -14.91 -41.70 12.67
C SER A 136 -15.16 -40.43 11.85
N LYS A 137 -15.17 -39.29 12.55
CA LYS A 137 -14.96 -37.98 11.93
C LYS A 137 -13.46 -37.72 11.87
N TYR A 138 -12.80 -38.28 10.85
CA TYR A 138 -11.60 -37.69 10.29
C TYR A 138 -11.90 -37.31 8.84
N SER A 139 -12.60 -36.19 8.68
CA SER A 139 -12.55 -35.46 7.42
C SER A 139 -11.13 -34.93 7.27
N THR A 140 -10.41 -35.44 6.29
CA THR A 140 -9.09 -34.98 5.87
C THR A 140 -9.20 -33.55 5.36
N GLN A 141 -8.98 -32.58 6.24
CA GLN A 141 -8.78 -31.19 5.86
C GLN A 141 -7.41 -31.10 5.17
N SER A 142 -7.42 -30.79 3.87
CA SER A 142 -6.22 -30.55 3.06
C SER A 142 -5.31 -29.53 3.73
N LYS A 143 -4.11 -29.95 4.13
CA LYS A 143 -3.14 -29.17 4.92
C LYS A 143 -2.24 -28.22 4.12
N ASP A 144 -2.59 -27.90 2.87
CA ASP A 144 -1.69 -27.18 1.95
C ASP A 144 -2.19 -25.80 1.47
N SER A 145 -3.33 -25.31 1.94
CA SER A 145 -3.72 -23.92 1.64
C SER A 145 -2.96 -22.97 2.55
N LYS A 146 -2.00 -22.20 2.00
CA LYS A 146 -1.40 -21.06 2.70
C LYS A 146 -2.51 -20.20 3.32
N PRO A 147 -2.37 -19.75 4.57
CA PRO A 147 -3.38 -18.91 5.20
C PRO A 147 -3.59 -17.64 4.36
N GLN A 148 -4.84 -17.38 4.03
CA GLN A 148 -5.24 -16.20 3.28
C GLN A 148 -4.90 -14.93 4.07
N LYS A 149 -4.37 -13.92 3.39
CA LYS A 149 -4.08 -12.62 4.00
C LYS A 149 -5.39 -11.90 4.38
N PRO A 150 -5.43 -11.14 5.49
CA PRO A 150 -6.65 -10.47 5.95
C PRO A 150 -7.24 -9.46 4.96
N PHE A 151 -6.41 -8.76 4.18
CA PHE A 151 -6.84 -7.71 3.24
C PHE A 151 -6.30 -7.94 1.83
N ALA A 152 -7.08 -7.52 0.83
CA ALA A 152 -6.67 -7.58 -0.57
C ALA A 152 -5.54 -6.57 -0.89
N LEU A 153 -5.50 -5.45 -0.18
CA LEU A 153 -4.44 -4.45 -0.24
C LEU A 153 -4.15 -3.91 1.16
N ALA A 154 -2.88 -3.80 1.51
CA ALA A 154 -2.45 -2.96 2.64
C ALA A 154 -1.82 -1.68 2.09
N GLN A 155 -1.96 -0.57 2.80
CA GLN A 155 -1.27 0.67 2.46
C GLN A 155 -0.66 1.35 3.69
N SER A 156 0.39 2.14 3.45
CA SER A 156 0.98 3.04 4.45
C SER A 156 1.65 4.19 3.70
N ILE A 157 1.18 5.41 3.93
CA ILE A 157 1.45 6.56 3.07
C ILE A 157 1.96 7.73 3.90
N GLU A 158 3.24 8.07 3.77
CA GLU A 158 3.94 9.11 4.53
C GLU A 158 3.81 8.90 6.06
N VAL A 159 4.08 7.67 6.51
CA VAL A 159 4.00 7.23 7.92
C VAL A 159 5.36 6.75 8.43
N ALA A 160 6.09 6.01 7.61
CA ALA A 160 7.27 5.28 8.04
C ALA A 160 8.44 6.19 8.49
N GLU A 161 8.49 7.42 7.98
CA GLU A 161 9.43 8.47 8.34
C GLU A 161 9.22 9.04 9.74
N HIS A 162 8.02 8.86 10.31
CA HIS A 162 7.68 9.31 11.66
C HIS A 162 8.00 8.26 12.74
N LEU A 163 8.29 7.02 12.34
CA LEU A 163 8.72 5.95 13.25
C LEU A 163 10.24 5.87 13.27
N TYR A 164 10.85 5.78 14.46
CA TYR A 164 12.30 5.55 14.56
C TYR A 164 12.73 4.31 13.77
N ALA A 165 13.93 4.35 13.18
CA ALA A 165 14.47 3.29 12.33
C ALA A 165 14.40 1.88 12.93
N GLN A 166 14.48 1.75 14.26
CA GLN A 166 14.33 0.46 14.95
C GLN A 166 12.97 -0.22 14.73
N TYR A 167 11.92 0.55 14.43
CA TYR A 167 10.57 0.04 14.16
C TYR A 167 10.30 -0.20 12.68
N ALA A 168 11.24 0.12 11.79
CA ALA A 168 11.05 -0.03 10.34
C ALA A 168 10.76 -1.48 9.94
N GLN A 169 11.52 -2.45 10.45
CA GLN A 169 11.26 -3.86 10.18
C GLN A 169 9.91 -4.30 10.75
N ASN A 170 9.54 -3.82 11.95
CA ASN A 170 8.24 -4.12 12.57
C ASN A 170 7.07 -3.65 11.71
N LEU A 171 7.16 -2.43 11.13
CA LEU A 171 6.15 -1.91 10.21
C LEU A 171 6.04 -2.76 8.93
N ILE A 172 7.17 -3.14 8.32
CA ILE A 172 7.15 -3.99 7.12
C ILE A 172 6.58 -5.38 7.43
N ASP A 173 6.91 -5.94 8.59
CA ASP A 173 6.38 -7.21 9.05
C ASP A 173 4.85 -7.15 9.24
N LEU A 174 4.33 -6.05 9.78
CA LEU A 174 2.90 -5.80 9.87
C LEU A 174 2.25 -5.75 8.48
N LEU A 175 2.72 -4.87 7.60
CA LEU A 175 2.14 -4.64 6.26
C LEU A 175 2.10 -5.94 5.43
N THR A 176 3.21 -6.67 5.42
CA THR A 176 3.35 -7.93 4.68
C THR A 176 2.58 -9.09 5.32
N SER A 177 2.19 -8.98 6.60
CA SER A 177 1.27 -9.92 7.24
C SER A 177 -0.19 -9.63 6.92
N LEU A 178 -0.52 -8.36 6.65
CA LEU A 178 -1.88 -7.90 6.35
C LEU A 178 -2.30 -8.15 4.90
N SER A 179 -1.37 -8.09 3.95
CA SER A 179 -1.67 -8.32 2.52
C SER A 179 -0.46 -8.85 1.74
N ASP A 180 -0.73 -9.49 0.60
CA ASP A 180 0.27 -9.87 -0.40
C ASP A 180 0.59 -8.71 -1.37
N ILE A 181 -0.15 -7.61 -1.31
CA ILE A 181 0.08 -6.40 -2.11
C ILE A 181 0.08 -5.21 -1.17
N VAL A 182 1.11 -4.36 -1.26
CA VAL A 182 1.30 -3.20 -0.40
C VAL A 182 1.52 -1.94 -1.23
N LEU A 183 0.67 -0.93 -1.06
CA LEU A 183 0.89 0.43 -1.57
C LEU A 183 1.64 1.23 -0.51
N PHE A 184 2.86 1.69 -0.81
CA PHE A 184 3.75 2.24 0.19
C PHE A 184 4.37 3.56 -0.24
N SER A 185 4.45 4.51 0.69
CA SER A 185 5.28 5.71 0.54
C SER A 185 5.94 6.08 1.87
N ALA A 186 7.14 6.66 1.77
CA ALA A 186 7.89 7.20 2.90
C ALA A 186 8.84 8.29 2.41
N ALA A 187 8.98 9.36 3.20
CA ALA A 187 9.91 10.43 2.90
C ALA A 187 11.36 9.94 2.71
N ILE A 188 12.01 10.45 1.67
CA ILE A 188 13.45 10.25 1.42
C ILE A 188 14.27 11.30 2.19
N PRO A 189 15.58 11.06 2.48
CA PRO A 189 16.42 11.97 3.25
C PRO A 189 16.39 13.40 2.73
N TYR A 190 16.22 14.37 3.62
CA TYR A 190 16.10 15.81 3.40
C TYR A 190 14.83 16.29 2.68
N GLN A 191 13.82 15.42 2.54
CA GLN A 191 12.50 15.85 2.08
C GLN A 191 11.93 16.92 3.03
N GLY A 192 12.20 16.78 4.33
CA GLY A 192 11.67 17.63 5.37
C GLY A 192 10.20 17.33 5.63
N GLY A 193 9.65 17.99 6.65
CA GLY A 193 8.30 17.75 7.14
C GLY A 193 8.26 17.79 8.66
N THR A 194 7.07 17.54 9.20
CA THR A 194 6.84 17.66 10.65
C THR A 194 7.29 16.39 11.35
N HIS A 195 8.36 16.47 12.15
CA HIS A 195 8.86 15.35 12.97
C HIS A 195 9.21 14.08 12.16
N HIS A 196 9.95 14.24 11.08
CA HIS A 196 10.56 13.10 10.40
C HIS A 196 11.81 12.68 11.18
N VAL A 197 11.86 11.43 11.63
CA VAL A 197 12.98 10.85 12.41
C VAL A 197 13.67 9.71 11.66
N ASN A 198 13.10 9.27 10.53
CA ASN A 198 13.56 8.12 9.76
C ASN A 198 13.32 8.27 8.26
N GLU A 199 13.74 9.40 7.69
CA GLU A 199 13.77 9.55 6.24
C GLU A 199 14.83 8.60 5.65
N GLN A 200 14.44 7.74 4.71
CA GLN A 200 15.29 6.65 4.20
C GLN A 200 15.21 6.54 2.67
N PRO A 201 16.31 6.20 1.98
CA PRO A 201 16.29 6.03 0.53
C PRO A 201 15.35 4.87 0.13
N PRO A 202 14.73 4.90 -1.06
CA PRO A 202 13.80 3.83 -1.47
C PRO A 202 14.38 2.41 -1.40
N ILE A 203 15.68 2.25 -1.66
CA ILE A 203 16.39 0.98 -1.56
C ILE A 203 16.40 0.39 -0.14
N TYR A 204 16.32 1.24 0.89
CA TYR A 204 16.23 0.79 2.28
C TYR A 204 14.94 0.00 2.50
N TRP A 205 13.80 0.59 2.13
CA TRP A 205 12.48 -0.03 2.26
C TRP A 205 12.38 -1.29 1.38
N ALA A 206 12.85 -1.21 0.13
CA ALA A 206 12.85 -2.37 -0.76
C ALA A 206 13.65 -3.57 -0.23
N LYS A 207 14.77 -3.32 0.46
CA LYS A 207 15.53 -4.39 1.15
C LYS A 207 14.75 -5.02 2.30
N LEU A 208 13.97 -4.26 3.05
CA LEU A 208 13.12 -4.81 4.13
C LEU A 208 11.99 -5.67 3.55
N PHE A 209 11.31 -5.18 2.50
CA PHE A 209 10.29 -5.95 1.78
C PHE A 209 10.84 -7.23 1.14
N ALA A 210 12.05 -7.18 0.57
CA ALA A 210 12.69 -8.35 -0.04
C ALA A 210 12.91 -9.50 0.95
N LYS A 211 13.15 -9.21 2.24
CA LYS A 211 13.25 -10.24 3.30
C LYS A 211 11.93 -10.99 3.54
N LYS A 212 10.81 -10.46 3.05
CA LYS A 212 9.47 -11.04 3.15
C LYS A 212 8.97 -11.61 1.81
N ASP A 213 9.86 -11.78 0.84
CA ASP A 213 9.54 -12.22 -0.52
C ASP A 213 8.65 -11.25 -1.31
N PHE A 214 8.73 -9.95 -1.01
CA PHE A 214 8.10 -8.90 -1.81
C PHE A 214 9.09 -8.29 -2.80
N VAL A 215 8.61 -7.95 -3.99
CA VAL A 215 9.35 -7.23 -5.03
C VAL A 215 8.70 -5.86 -5.28
N CYS A 216 9.51 -4.85 -5.61
CA CYS A 216 9.03 -3.49 -5.84
C CYS A 216 8.63 -3.28 -7.31
N PHE A 217 7.52 -2.60 -7.52
CA PHE A 217 7.05 -2.07 -8.79
C PHE A 217 6.99 -0.55 -8.72
N ASP A 218 7.97 0.09 -9.34
CA ASP A 218 8.11 1.54 -9.41
C ASP A 218 7.36 2.11 -10.63
N ILE A 219 6.05 1.88 -10.67
CA ILE A 219 5.21 2.20 -11.83
C ILE A 219 4.37 3.46 -11.63
N LEU A 220 4.23 3.92 -10.39
CA LEU A 220 3.38 5.06 -10.03
C LEU A 220 4.11 6.39 -10.24
N ARG A 221 5.42 6.43 -9.94
CA ARG A 221 6.22 7.66 -10.04
C ARG A 221 6.36 8.12 -11.48
N ASP A 222 6.63 7.20 -12.41
CA ASP A 222 6.70 7.52 -13.85
C ASP A 222 5.36 8.07 -14.37
N ARG A 223 4.25 7.45 -13.96
CA ARG A 223 2.90 7.87 -14.37
C ARG A 223 2.51 9.25 -13.85
N PHE A 224 2.78 9.52 -12.58
CA PHE A 224 2.24 10.70 -11.89
C PHE A 224 3.21 11.86 -11.78
N TRP A 225 4.47 11.71 -12.21
CA TRP A 225 5.53 12.70 -12.00
C TRP A 225 5.13 14.14 -12.36
N GLU A 226 4.48 14.33 -13.50
CA GLU A 226 4.11 15.65 -14.03
C GLU A 226 2.66 16.05 -13.64
N ASN A 227 1.90 15.19 -12.94
CA ASN A 227 0.51 15.48 -12.56
C ASN A 227 0.48 16.48 -11.39
N THR A 228 0.18 17.74 -11.70
CA THR A 228 0.16 18.83 -10.71
C THR A 228 -0.99 18.78 -9.72
N LYS A 229 -2.00 17.93 -9.93
CA LYS A 229 -3.06 17.67 -8.94
C LYS A 229 -2.55 16.86 -7.74
N ILE A 230 -1.44 16.14 -7.93
CA ILE A 230 -0.84 15.28 -6.91
C ILE A 230 0.28 16.05 -6.20
N ALA A 231 0.30 16.04 -4.87
CA ALA A 231 1.35 16.68 -4.11
C ALA A 231 2.74 16.06 -4.43
N PRO A 232 3.82 16.86 -4.40
CA PRO A 232 5.18 16.38 -4.69
C PRO A 232 5.62 15.13 -3.91
N CYS A 233 5.29 15.03 -2.60
CA CYS A 233 5.65 13.87 -1.77
C CYS A 233 5.14 12.57 -2.36
N TYR A 234 3.86 12.50 -2.72
CA TYR A 234 3.25 11.29 -3.26
C TYR A 234 3.80 10.93 -4.64
N ARG A 235 4.12 11.92 -5.49
CA ARG A 235 4.77 11.67 -6.80
C ARG A 235 6.18 11.10 -6.65
N GLN A 236 6.87 11.47 -5.57
CA GLN A 236 8.25 11.08 -5.31
C GLN A 236 8.40 9.72 -4.63
N ASN A 237 7.46 9.38 -3.76
CA ASN A 237 7.66 8.32 -2.78
C ASN A 237 6.76 7.09 -3.01
N MET A 238 5.69 7.20 -3.80
CA MET A 238 4.68 6.14 -3.93
C MET A 238 5.14 4.97 -4.80
N MET A 239 5.10 3.75 -4.25
CA MET A 239 5.47 2.49 -4.92
C MET A 239 4.51 1.37 -4.55
N ILE A 240 4.50 0.30 -5.35
CA ILE A 240 3.76 -0.93 -5.04
C ILE A 240 4.77 -2.04 -4.74
N TYR A 241 4.54 -2.78 -3.66
CA TYR A 241 5.28 -3.98 -3.31
C TYR A 241 4.37 -5.20 -3.41
N VAL A 242 4.83 -6.25 -4.05
CA VAL A 242 4.01 -7.43 -4.37
C VAL A 242 4.75 -8.68 -3.92
N HIS A 243 4.10 -9.53 -3.15
CA HIS A 243 4.64 -10.84 -2.79
C HIS A 243 4.83 -11.69 -4.04
N LYS A 244 5.92 -12.45 -4.13
CA LYS A 244 6.26 -13.27 -5.31
C LYS A 244 5.13 -14.21 -5.77
N SER A 245 4.25 -14.66 -4.88
CA SER A 245 3.09 -15.50 -5.24
C SER A 245 1.99 -14.78 -6.02
N LYS A 246 2.02 -13.45 -6.09
CA LYS A 246 1.05 -12.61 -6.83
C LYS A 246 1.69 -11.86 -7.99
N ILE A 247 2.96 -12.14 -8.31
CA ILE A 247 3.73 -11.39 -9.31
C ILE A 247 3.11 -11.42 -10.71
N ASP A 248 2.39 -12.50 -11.06
CA ASP A 248 1.71 -12.66 -12.35
C ASP A 248 0.62 -11.60 -12.60
N MET A 249 0.06 -11.01 -11.53
CA MET A 249 -0.86 -9.87 -11.64
C MET A 249 -0.19 -8.63 -12.23
N PHE A 250 1.15 -8.56 -12.18
CA PHE A 250 1.96 -7.45 -12.65
C PHE A 250 2.88 -7.87 -13.81
N LYS A 251 2.57 -8.95 -14.53
CA LYS A 251 3.40 -9.50 -15.62
C LYS A 251 3.76 -8.50 -16.73
N ASP A 252 2.95 -7.47 -16.93
CA ASP A 252 3.16 -6.43 -17.93
C ASP A 252 4.11 -5.32 -17.45
N PHE A 253 4.53 -5.37 -16.18
CA PHE A 253 5.45 -4.44 -15.55
C PHE A 253 6.75 -5.15 -15.14
N SER A 254 7.86 -4.40 -15.15
CA SER A 254 9.14 -4.91 -14.68
C SER A 254 9.32 -4.59 -13.20
N PRO A 255 9.54 -5.60 -12.32
CA PRO A 255 9.91 -5.32 -10.95
C PRO A 255 11.33 -4.74 -10.88
N THR A 256 11.66 -4.06 -9.79
CA THR A 256 12.99 -3.56 -9.49
C THR A 256 13.42 -3.97 -8.09
N THR A 257 14.68 -4.34 -7.95
CA THR A 257 15.35 -4.48 -6.64
C THR A 257 16.09 -3.22 -6.23
N ASN A 258 16.17 -2.24 -7.14
CA ASN A 258 16.86 -0.98 -6.96
C ASN A 258 15.97 0.20 -7.38
N PRO A 259 14.90 0.51 -6.62
CA PRO A 259 14.04 1.64 -6.92
C PRO A 259 14.84 2.93 -6.90
N LEU A 260 14.60 3.79 -7.89
CA LEU A 260 15.44 4.98 -8.09
C LEU A 260 15.31 5.96 -6.93
N TYR A 261 16.45 6.50 -6.49
CA TYR A 261 16.50 7.67 -5.62
C TYR A 261 16.33 8.91 -6.50
N ILE A 262 15.11 9.46 -6.58
CA ILE A 262 14.80 10.64 -7.38
C ILE A 262 14.22 11.73 -6.49
N ILE A 263 14.68 12.96 -6.68
CA ILE A 263 14.20 14.14 -5.98
C ILE A 263 13.27 14.90 -6.93
N HIS A 264 12.03 15.10 -6.51
CA HIS A 264 11.04 15.84 -7.25
C HIS A 264 11.37 17.34 -7.23
N PRO A 265 11.19 18.07 -8.36
CA PRO A 265 11.48 19.50 -8.45
C PRO A 265 10.91 20.37 -7.34
N GLY A 266 9.71 20.01 -6.85
CA GLY A 266 9.04 20.69 -5.74
C GLY A 266 9.82 20.70 -4.42
N TYR A 267 10.84 19.85 -4.26
CA TYR A 267 11.71 19.82 -3.09
C TYR A 267 13.11 20.42 -3.36
N TRP A 268 13.43 20.89 -4.57
CA TRP A 268 14.80 21.39 -4.83
C TRP A 268 15.23 22.49 -3.85
N GLY A 269 14.31 23.39 -3.46
CA GLY A 269 14.60 24.43 -2.47
C GLY A 269 15.05 23.86 -1.11
N THR A 270 14.35 22.86 -0.58
CA THR A 270 14.70 22.24 0.71
C THR A 270 16.05 21.55 0.63
N TYR A 271 16.30 20.80 -0.44
CA TYR A 271 17.59 20.15 -0.67
C TYR A 271 18.72 21.17 -0.83
N THR A 272 18.55 22.24 -1.63
CA THR A 272 19.61 23.25 -1.80
C THR A 272 19.97 23.96 -0.50
N TRP A 273 19.00 24.15 0.41
CA TRP A 273 19.24 24.81 1.69
C TRP A 273 19.89 23.87 2.72
N MET A 274 19.49 22.59 2.75
CA MET A 274 20.07 21.59 3.65
C MET A 274 21.39 21.00 3.13
N TRP A 275 21.74 21.24 1.87
CA TRP A 275 22.93 20.72 1.20
C TRP A 275 23.97 21.77 0.75
N PRO A 276 24.49 22.69 1.61
CA PRO A 276 25.50 23.64 1.17
C PRO A 276 26.91 23.03 0.95
N ASN A 277 27.22 21.86 1.54
CA ASN A 277 28.61 21.42 1.75
C ASN A 277 28.96 19.99 1.27
N HIS A 278 28.14 19.31 0.45
CA HIS A 278 28.46 17.94 -0.03
C HIS A 278 28.32 17.82 -1.55
N ASN A 279 29.22 17.05 -2.19
CA ASN A 279 29.09 16.71 -3.61
C ASN A 279 27.79 15.91 -3.83
N PRO A 280 26.99 16.22 -4.87
CA PRO A 280 25.80 15.44 -5.17
C PRO A 280 26.20 14.00 -5.48
N PRO A 281 25.42 12.97 -5.05
CA PRO A 281 25.61 11.63 -5.58
C PRO A 281 25.55 11.70 -7.10
N CYS A 282 26.52 11.07 -7.77
CA CYS A 282 26.75 11.14 -9.22
C CYS A 282 25.52 10.82 -10.09
N ASP A 283 24.46 10.27 -9.49
CA ASP A 283 23.23 9.82 -10.15
C ASP A 283 22.25 10.96 -10.52
N ILE A 284 22.29 12.12 -9.83
CA ILE A 284 21.37 13.24 -10.13
C ILE A 284 21.70 13.89 -11.49
N MET A 285 22.99 14.03 -11.83
CA MET A 285 23.39 14.50 -13.17
C MET A 285 23.13 13.46 -14.25
N LEU A 286 23.16 12.17 -13.92
CA LEU A 286 22.89 11.08 -14.87
C LEU A 286 21.41 11.06 -15.27
N TYR A 287 20.48 11.29 -14.33
CA TYR A 287 19.05 11.39 -14.63
C TYR A 287 18.73 12.52 -15.61
N LEU A 288 19.34 13.70 -15.42
CA LEU A 288 19.17 14.85 -16.34
C LEU A 288 19.81 14.60 -17.72
N LYS A 289 20.95 13.88 -17.79
CA LYS A 289 21.60 13.51 -19.06
C LYS A 289 20.88 12.39 -19.82
N LEU A 290 20.26 11.43 -19.13
CA LEU A 290 19.55 10.33 -19.78
C LEU A 290 18.17 10.75 -20.31
N ARG A 291 17.47 11.67 -19.63
CA ARG A 291 16.14 12.14 -20.08
C ARG A 291 16.18 12.92 -21.40
N THR A 292 17.30 13.55 -21.74
CA THR A 292 17.52 14.17 -23.06
C THR A 292 17.88 13.16 -24.15
N LEU A 293 18.47 12.01 -23.79
CA LEU A 293 18.87 10.95 -24.73
C LEU A 293 17.73 9.98 -25.07
N VAL A 294 16.85 9.65 -24.13
CA VAL A 294 15.75 8.67 -24.31
C VAL A 294 14.51 9.27 -25.02
N ARG A 295 14.48 10.60 -25.25
CA ARG A 295 13.44 11.27 -26.05
C ARG A 295 13.58 11.09 -27.57
N ARG A 296 14.58 10.36 -28.07
CA ARG A 296 14.57 9.90 -29.46
C ARG A 296 13.74 8.61 -29.53
N PRO A 297 12.63 8.57 -30.27
CA PRO A 297 11.84 7.35 -30.39
C PRO A 297 12.71 6.27 -31.05
N ILE A 298 13.08 5.25 -30.27
CA ILE A 298 13.72 4.02 -30.76
C ILE A 298 12.89 3.39 -31.91
N GLY A 299 11.58 3.67 -31.95
CA GLY A 299 10.68 3.30 -33.05
C GLY A 299 10.95 3.99 -34.41
N LYS A 300 11.70 5.10 -34.48
CA LYS A 300 12.16 5.69 -35.75
C LYS A 300 13.50 5.09 -36.22
N LEU A 301 14.39 4.73 -35.29
CA LEU A 301 15.68 4.11 -35.62
C LEU A 301 15.51 2.67 -36.13
N LEU A 302 14.58 1.91 -35.54
CA LEU A 302 14.27 0.54 -35.97
C LEU A 302 13.54 0.46 -37.32
N ARG A 303 12.82 1.52 -37.72
CA ARG A 303 12.23 1.62 -39.08
C ARG A 303 13.26 1.98 -40.14
N ALA A 304 14.27 2.80 -39.80
CA ALA A 304 15.36 3.13 -40.70
C ALA A 304 16.28 1.92 -40.98
N LEU A 305 16.40 0.98 -40.03
CA LEU A 305 17.26 -0.21 -40.16
C LEU A 305 16.56 -1.41 -40.83
N LYS A 306 15.22 -1.41 -40.95
CA LYS A 306 14.45 -2.47 -41.66
C LYS A 306 14.19 -2.18 -43.15
N LEU A 307 14.63 -1.04 -43.67
CA LEU A 307 14.49 -0.65 -45.10
C LEU A 307 15.82 -0.74 -45.88
N ARG A 308 16.84 -1.41 -45.33
CA ARG A 308 18.03 -1.82 -46.07
C ARG A 308 18.13 -3.34 -46.06
N LYS A 309 17.35 -3.97 -46.94
CA LYS A 309 17.65 -5.24 -47.58
C LYS A 309 17.35 -5.09 -49.06
#